data_AF-A0A1E3S089-F1
#
_entry.id   AF-A0A1E3S089-F1
#
_cell.length_a   1.000
_cell.length_b   1.000
_cell.length_c   1.000
_cell.angle_alpha   90.00
_cell.angle_beta   90.00
_cell.angle_gamma   90.00
#
_symmetry.space_group_name_H-M   'P 1'
#
loop_
_entity.id
_entity.type
_entity.pdbx_description
1 polymer ?
#
loop_
_entity_poly.entity_id
_entity_poly.type
_entity_poly.pdbx_seq_one_letter_code
_entity_poly.pdbx_strand_id
1 'polypeptide(L)'
;MPERPGITSSVAARQHSAAAVCEAFGFPEEDWPMFARWAAVPMSPRDAEALYQYVDVQIAERCWKPTDDLLSNLIDVEVDGVELTVDDIYRFVATLVTEGVF
;
A
#
# COMPACT_ATOMS: atom_id res chain seq x y z
N MET A 1 9.90 23.11 -23.42
CA MET A 1 8.77 23.14 -22.45
C MET A 1 9.41 23.15 -21.07
N PRO A 2 9.37 24.25 -20.30
CA PRO A 2 10.04 24.27 -19.01
C PRO A 2 9.19 23.51 -17.99
N GLU A 3 9.83 22.54 -17.33
CA GLU A 3 9.33 21.77 -16.20
C GLU A 3 8.75 22.71 -15.13
N ARG A 4 7.51 22.48 -14.72
CA ARG A 4 6.80 23.32 -13.75
C ARG A 4 7.24 22.87 -12.34
N PRO A 5 8.04 23.67 -11.59
CA PRO A 5 8.78 23.20 -10.41
C PRO A 5 7.92 22.62 -9.28
N GLY A 6 6.62 22.96 -9.22
CA GLY A 6 5.70 22.48 -8.19
C GLY A 6 5.19 21.05 -8.37
N ILE A 7 5.16 20.52 -9.60
CA ILE A 7 4.58 19.18 -9.88
C ILE A 7 5.59 18.07 -9.52
N THR A 8 6.87 18.30 -9.83
CA THR A 8 7.94 17.33 -9.51
C THR A 8 8.15 17.15 -8.01
N SER A 9 8.00 18.24 -7.23
CA SER A 9 8.12 18.19 -5.77
C SER A 9 7.00 17.39 -5.10
N SER A 10 5.76 17.44 -5.61
CA SER A 10 4.65 16.67 -5.04
C SER A 10 4.72 15.20 -5.42
N VAL A 11 5.19 14.86 -6.63
CA VAL A 11 5.38 13.47 -7.05
C VAL A 11 6.48 12.80 -6.22
N ALA A 12 7.63 13.48 -6.04
CA ALA A 12 8.70 12.96 -5.20
C ALA A 12 8.23 12.73 -3.75
N ALA A 13 7.47 13.67 -3.18
CA ALA A 13 6.88 13.51 -1.84
C ALA A 13 5.99 12.26 -1.77
N ARG A 14 5.08 12.05 -2.74
CA ARG A 14 4.21 10.85 -2.80
C ARG A 14 4.98 9.54 -2.91
N GLN A 15 6.07 9.54 -3.68
CA GLN A 15 6.94 8.37 -3.81
C GLN A 15 7.67 8.05 -2.50
N HIS A 16 8.12 9.08 -1.77
CA HIS A 16 8.71 8.90 -0.44
C HIS A 16 7.67 8.41 0.57
N SER A 17 6.44 8.93 0.53
CA SER A 17 5.32 8.42 1.34
C SER A 17 5.07 6.94 1.05
N ALA A 18 5.08 6.53 -0.22
CA ALA A 18 4.87 5.14 -0.61
C ALA A 18 5.95 4.20 -0.05
N ALA A 19 7.22 4.63 -0.06
CA ALA A 19 8.31 3.85 0.54
C ALA A 19 8.11 3.66 2.06
N ALA A 20 7.74 4.72 2.78
CA ALA A 20 7.44 4.62 4.21
C ALA A 20 6.23 3.70 4.50
N VAL A 21 5.23 3.70 3.60
CA VAL A 21 4.08 2.79 3.67
C VAL A 21 4.52 1.35 3.43
N CYS A 22 5.34 1.06 2.42
CA CYS A 22 5.88 -0.27 2.16
C CYS A 22 6.71 -0.79 3.34
N GLU A 23 7.54 0.06 3.93
CA GLU A 23 8.31 -0.25 5.14
C GLU A 23 7.39 -0.63 6.31
N ALA A 24 6.37 0.19 6.59
CA ALA A 24 5.42 -0.07 7.67
C ALA A 24 4.68 -1.40 7.48
N PHE A 25 4.28 -1.73 6.24
CA PHE A 25 3.63 -2.99 5.91
C PHE A 25 4.56 -4.21 5.87
N GLY A 26 5.88 -4.01 5.99
CA GLY A 26 6.86 -5.09 5.88
C GLY A 26 6.94 -5.70 4.48
N PHE A 27 6.64 -4.92 3.44
CA PHE A 27 6.75 -5.39 2.05
C PHE A 27 8.22 -5.52 1.62
N PRO A 28 8.58 -6.54 0.82
CA PRO A 28 9.95 -6.72 0.33
C PRO A 28 10.46 -5.48 -0.42
N GLU A 29 11.70 -5.07 -0.14
CA GLU A 29 12.31 -3.86 -0.72
C GLU A 29 12.38 -3.89 -2.25
N GLU A 30 12.50 -5.09 -2.84
CA GLU A 30 12.48 -5.30 -4.29
C GLU A 30 11.18 -4.84 -4.97
N ASP A 31 10.08 -4.80 -4.23
CA ASP A 31 8.76 -4.44 -4.75
C ASP A 31 8.46 -2.94 -4.60
N TRP A 32 9.22 -2.20 -3.78
CA TRP A 32 8.98 -0.77 -3.52
C TRP A 32 8.96 0.10 -4.79
N PRO A 33 9.76 -0.16 -5.85
CA PRO A 33 9.64 0.58 -7.11
C PRO A 33 8.26 0.47 -7.78
N MET A 34 7.55 -0.65 -7.59
CA MET A 34 6.17 -0.82 -8.07
C MET A 34 5.22 0.14 -7.37
N PHE A 35 5.30 0.23 -6.04
CA PHE A 35 4.48 1.13 -5.23
C PHE A 35 4.79 2.61 -5.50
N ALA A 36 6.06 2.97 -5.66
CA ALA A 36 6.45 4.32 -6.03
C ALA A 36 5.85 4.75 -7.40
N ARG A 37 5.67 3.80 -8.33
CA ARG A 37 4.97 4.07 -9.59
C ARG A 37 3.47 4.28 -9.39
N TRP A 38 2.82 3.47 -8.57
CA TRP A 38 1.39 3.62 -8.24
C TRP A 38 1.08 4.89 -7.46
N ALA A 39 2.00 5.38 -6.62
CA ALA A 39 1.81 6.63 -5.88
C ALA A 39 1.98 7.90 -6.73
N ALA A 40 2.76 7.81 -7.81
CA ALA A 40 3.10 8.96 -8.67
C ALA A 40 1.94 9.43 -9.57
N VAL A 41 1.01 8.53 -9.90
CA VAL A 41 -0.14 8.80 -10.78
C VAL A 41 -1.40 8.14 -10.21
N PRO A 42 -2.62 8.63 -10.52
CA PRO A 42 -3.83 7.94 -10.13
C PRO A 42 -3.84 6.49 -10.64
N MET A 43 -4.14 5.53 -9.76
CA MET A 43 -4.23 4.12 -10.13
C MET A 43 -5.38 3.91 -11.13
N SER A 44 -5.09 3.17 -12.21
CA SER A 44 -6.15 2.61 -13.04
C SER A 44 -6.84 1.45 -12.31
N PRO A 45 -8.04 1.02 -12.74
CA PRO A 45 -8.67 -0.18 -12.18
C PRO A 45 -7.78 -1.43 -12.24
N ARG A 46 -6.92 -1.51 -13.27
CA ARG A 46 -5.95 -2.60 -13.42
C ARG A 46 -4.83 -2.52 -12.39
N ASP A 47 -4.38 -1.32 -12.05
CA ASP A 47 -3.35 -1.13 -11.02
C ASP A 47 -3.90 -1.49 -9.64
N ALA A 48 -5.16 -1.12 -9.36
CA ALA A 48 -5.84 -1.50 -8.13
C ALA A 48 -6.00 -3.03 -8.02
N GLU A 49 -6.40 -3.70 -9.10
CA GLU A 49 -6.48 -5.17 -9.12
C GLU A 49 -5.11 -5.83 -8.89
N ALA A 50 -4.05 -5.31 -9.51
CA ALA A 50 -2.69 -5.80 -9.28
C ALA A 50 -2.22 -5.58 -7.83
N LEU A 51 -2.58 -4.45 -7.22
CA LEU A 51 -2.33 -4.19 -5.81
C LEU A 51 -3.05 -5.22 -4.92
N TYR A 52 -4.31 -5.53 -5.18
CA TYR A 52 -5.07 -6.50 -4.38
C TYR A 52 -4.49 -7.90 -4.49
N GLN A 53 -4.13 -8.34 -5.69
CA GLN A 53 -3.45 -9.62 -5.91
C GLN A 53 -2.11 -9.70 -5.19
N TYR A 54 -1.36 -8.59 -5.15
CA TYR A 54 -0.12 -8.52 -4.38
C TYR A 54 -0.40 -8.65 -2.87
N VAL A 55 -1.40 -7.92 -2.36
CA VAL A 55 -1.79 -7.97 -0.94
C VAL A 55 -2.26 -9.36 -0.54
N ASP A 56 -2.97 -10.09 -1.41
CA ASP A 56 -3.35 -11.49 -1.16
C ASP A 56 -2.15 -12.39 -0.85
N VAL A 57 -1.09 -12.27 -1.65
CA VAL A 57 0.13 -13.05 -1.44
C VAL A 57 0.75 -12.67 -0.10
N GLN A 58 0.83 -11.38 0.20
CA GLN A 58 1.41 -10.88 1.44
C GLN A 58 0.60 -11.28 2.69
N ILE A 59 -0.74 -11.34 2.59
CA ILE A 59 -1.62 -11.88 3.64
C ILE A 59 -1.37 -13.36 3.81
N ALA A 60 -1.37 -14.14 2.72
CA ALA A 60 -1.19 -15.59 2.79
C ALA A 60 0.16 -15.98 3.44
N GLU A 61 1.23 -15.24 3.12
CA GLU A 61 2.54 -15.42 3.75
C GLU A 61 2.50 -15.18 5.26
N ARG A 62 1.82 -14.12 5.71
CA ARG A 62 1.70 -13.77 7.14
C ARG A 62 0.76 -14.67 7.91
N CYS A 63 -0.28 -15.21 7.27
CA CYS A 63 -1.12 -16.26 7.85
C CYS A 63 -0.30 -17.53 8.14
N TRP A 64 0.69 -17.85 7.32
CA TRP A 64 1.60 -18.96 7.56
C TRP A 64 2.72 -18.62 8.55
N LYS A 65 3.28 -17.41 8.44
CA LYS A 65 4.41 -16.93 9.22
C LYS A 65 4.21 -15.46 9.61
N PRO A 66 3.56 -15.18 10.74
CA PRO A 66 3.36 -13.82 11.21
C PRO A 66 4.69 -13.08 11.40
N THR A 67 4.67 -11.77 11.13
CA THR A 67 5.77 -10.83 11.26
C THR A 67 5.37 -9.67 12.19
N ASP A 68 6.34 -8.86 12.60
CA ASP A 68 6.10 -7.66 13.43
C ASP A 68 5.95 -6.42 12.52
N ASP A 69 4.96 -6.45 11.62
CA ASP A 69 4.67 -5.37 10.69
C ASP A 69 3.20 -4.96 10.71
N LEU A 70 2.89 -3.82 10.08
CA LEU A 70 1.53 -3.29 10.05
C LEU A 70 0.54 -4.23 9.36
N LEU A 71 0.96 -5.00 8.35
CA LEU A 71 0.03 -5.92 7.68
C LEU A 71 -0.35 -7.07 8.61
N SER A 72 0.61 -7.65 9.34
CA SER A 72 0.31 -8.63 10.39
C SER A 72 -0.60 -8.08 11.48
N ASN A 73 -0.39 -6.83 11.90
CA ASN A 73 -1.29 -6.17 12.85
C ASN A 73 -2.72 -6.01 12.30
N LEU A 74 -2.89 -5.67 11.01
CA LEU A 74 -4.22 -5.56 10.39
C LEU A 74 -4.92 -6.90 10.19
N ILE A 75 -4.17 -7.99 10.03
CA ILE A 75 -4.74 -9.33 9.93
C ILE A 75 -5.31 -9.79 11.28
N ASP A 76 -4.64 -9.44 12.38
CA ASP A 76 -5.01 -9.87 13.75
C ASP A 76 -5.92 -8.88 14.48
N VAL A 77 -6.14 -7.68 13.93
CA VAL A 77 -6.89 -6.63 14.63
C VAL A 77 -8.37 -6.99 14.77
N GLU A 78 -8.86 -6.92 16.00
CA GLU A 78 -10.27 -7.06 16.36
C GLU A 78 -10.71 -5.83 17.14
N VAL A 79 -11.82 -5.20 16.72
CA VAL A 79 -12.44 -4.07 17.42
C VAL A 79 -13.89 -4.42 17.71
N ASP A 80 -14.28 -4.39 18.99
CA ASP A 80 -15.63 -4.73 19.45
C ASP A 80 -16.14 -6.10 18.94
N GLY A 81 -15.26 -7.10 18.84
CA GLY A 81 -15.63 -8.42 18.33
C GLY A 81 -15.65 -8.54 16.81
N VAL A 82 -15.19 -7.52 16.08
CA VAL A 82 -15.21 -7.47 14.61
C VAL A 82 -13.78 -7.40 14.09
N GLU A 83 -13.38 -8.44 13.35
CA GLU A 83 -12.14 -8.49 12.58
C GLU A 83 -12.28 -7.71 11.26
N LEU A 84 -11.15 -7.27 10.71
CA LEU A 84 -11.13 -6.72 9.35
C LEU A 84 -11.32 -7.81 8.30
N THR A 85 -12.14 -7.53 7.29
CA THR A 85 -12.21 -8.38 6.10
C THR A 85 -11.00 -8.14 5.20
N VAL A 86 -10.73 -9.08 4.31
CA VAL A 86 -9.68 -8.90 3.28
C VAL A 86 -9.94 -7.65 2.42
N ASP A 87 -11.21 -7.36 2.10
CA ASP A 87 -11.60 -6.15 1.37
C ASP A 87 -11.28 -4.87 2.16
N ASP A 88 -11.42 -4.89 3.49
CA ASP A 88 -11.05 -3.76 4.34
C ASP A 88 -9.53 -3.55 4.33
N ILE A 89 -8.75 -4.62 4.39
CA ILE A 89 -7.28 -4.57 4.31
C ILE A 89 -6.85 -4.00 2.96
N TYR A 90 -7.42 -4.46 1.85
CA TYR A 90 -7.16 -3.90 0.52
C TYR A 90 -7.41 -2.40 0.48
N ARG A 91 -8.56 -1.95 1.00
CA ARG A 91 -8.92 -0.54 1.01
C ARG A 91 -7.94 0.27 1.86
N PHE A 92 -7.50 -0.27 2.99
CA PHE A 92 -6.53 0.37 3.87
C PHE A 92 -5.18 0.55 3.18
N VAL A 93 -4.64 -0.52 2.58
CA VAL A 93 -3.37 -0.47 1.82
C VAL A 93 -3.50 0.52 0.66
N ALA A 94 -4.54 0.42 -0.15
CA ALA A 94 -4.73 1.28 -1.32
C ALA A 94 -4.88 2.77 -0.93
N THR A 95 -5.56 3.07 0.18
CA THR A 95 -5.70 4.44 0.71
C THR A 95 -4.33 5.02 1.09
N LEU A 96 -3.49 4.24 1.77
CA LEU A 96 -2.16 4.69 2.19
C LEU A 96 -1.18 4.84 1.01
N VAL A 97 -1.24 3.95 0.03
CA VAL A 97 -0.37 4.02 -1.16
C VAL A 97 -0.72 5.21 -2.06
N THR A 98 -2.00 5.60 -2.14
CA THR A 98 -2.47 6.61 -3.11
C THR A 98 -2.76 8.00 -2.54
N GLU A 99 -2.54 8.21 -1.24
CA GLU A 99 -2.88 9.48 -0.53
C GLU A 99 -4.29 10.01 -0.87
N GLY A 100 -5.31 9.14 -0.93
CA GLY A 100 -6.65 9.57 -1.30
C GLY A 100 -7.72 8.50 -1.09
N VAL A 101 -8.79 8.89 -0.39
CA VAL A 101 -10.01 8.09 -0.23
C VAL A 101 -10.68 7.95 -1.59
N PHE A 102 -10.94 6.70 -2.03
CA PHE A 102 -11.73 6.38 -3.23
C PHE A 102 -13.18 6.85 -3.10
#